data_AF-F9FCV7-F1
#
_entry.id   AF-F9FCV7-F1
#
_cell.length_a   1.000
_cell.length_b   1.000
_cell.length_c   1.000
_cell.angle_alpha   90.00
_cell.angle_beta   90.00
_cell.angle_gamma   90.00
#
_symmetry.space_group_name_H-M   'P 1'
#
loop_
_entity.id
_entity.type
_entity.pdbx_description
1 polymer ?
#
loop_
_entity_poly.entity_id
_entity_poly.type
_entity_poly.pdbx_seq_one_letter_code
_entity_poly.pdbx_strand_id
1 'polypeptide(L)'
;METSQETEECVTITPGGDAVLVLAYLTRPRTDAGPTDARGRALYGSDPECLTAEPRDIRDVSVLADKYGMVQRFRPMAAIWLGYPAATTSQPDHQAAWDLLVAAYLFRMEKEFFEISKFFIRNGAPFLKYALGTPDEHLGLKLGMAIESVRLANFTNHVDIGLYLGCFSTAQENFVERQPGCRFTTWHLW
;
A
#
# COMPACT_ATOMS: atom_id res chain seq x y z
N MET A 1 10.85 -14.02 41.35
CA MET A 1 9.57 -14.42 40.72
C MET A 1 8.68 -13.20 40.77
N GLU A 2 8.72 -12.38 39.72
CA GLU A 2 7.75 -11.32 39.53
C GLU A 2 6.88 -11.74 38.35
N THR A 3 5.59 -11.83 38.66
CA THR A 3 4.50 -12.24 37.79
C THR A 3 4.17 -11.12 36.79
N SER A 4 4.11 -11.50 35.52
CA SER A 4 3.61 -10.71 34.40
C SER A 4 2.24 -10.11 34.69
N GLN A 5 2.10 -8.80 34.45
CA GLN A 5 0.79 -8.17 34.20
C GLN A 5 0.72 -7.85 32.71
N GLU A 6 -0.07 -8.64 32.00
CA GLU A 6 -0.67 -8.26 30.72
C GLU A 6 -1.51 -7.02 30.97
N THR A 7 -1.17 -5.89 30.35
CA THR A 7 -2.08 -4.75 30.24
C THR A 7 -2.67 -4.76 28.85
N GLU A 8 -3.87 -5.34 28.75
CA GLU A 8 -4.82 -5.12 27.66
C GLU A 8 -5.09 -3.60 27.53
N GLU A 9 -4.59 -2.95 26.47
CA GLU A 9 -4.99 -1.57 26.14
C GLU A 9 -6.37 -1.62 25.45
N CYS A 10 -7.39 -1.29 26.25
CA CYS A 10 -8.80 -1.30 25.91
C CYS A 10 -9.13 -0.28 24.81
N VAL A 11 -9.62 -0.77 23.68
CA VAL A 11 -10.09 0.01 22.51
C VAL A 11 -11.53 0.47 22.76
N THR A 12 -11.73 1.75 23.06
CA THR A 12 -13.09 2.30 23.19
C THR A 12 -13.57 2.85 21.84
N ILE A 13 -14.43 2.09 21.16
CA ILE A 13 -15.14 2.51 19.94
C ILE A 13 -16.50 3.10 20.36
N THR A 14 -16.71 4.40 20.18
CA THR A 14 -18.06 4.98 20.32
C THR A 14 -18.93 4.61 19.11
N PRO A 15 -20.24 4.40 19.31
CA PRO A 15 -21.17 4.02 18.24
C PRO A 15 -21.41 5.24 17.35
N GLY A 16 -20.51 5.46 16.40
CA GLY A 16 -20.48 6.63 15.52
C GLY A 16 -19.40 6.58 14.44
N GLY A 17 -18.45 5.64 14.51
CA GLY A 17 -17.63 5.27 13.35
C GLY A 17 -16.70 6.38 12.84
N ASP A 18 -16.07 7.15 13.73
CA ASP A 18 -15.02 8.09 13.33
C ASP A 18 -13.61 7.55 13.57
N ALA A 19 -12.78 7.73 12.55
CA ALA A 19 -11.50 7.08 12.27
C ALA A 19 -10.34 7.50 13.20
N VAL A 20 -10.62 7.76 14.48
CA VAL A 20 -9.70 8.39 15.44
C VAL A 20 -8.50 7.49 15.79
N LEU A 21 -8.60 6.18 15.53
CA LEU A 21 -7.59 5.21 15.96
C LEU A 21 -6.36 5.11 15.04
N VAL A 22 -6.48 5.37 13.74
CA VAL A 22 -5.42 5.06 12.78
C VAL A 22 -4.24 6.05 12.90
N LEU A 23 -4.52 7.30 13.24
CA LEU A 23 -3.48 8.35 13.32
C LEU A 23 -2.84 8.48 14.70
N ALA A 24 -3.48 7.99 15.77
CA ALA A 24 -2.82 7.92 17.07
C ALA A 24 -1.57 7.01 17.06
N TYR A 25 -1.50 6.05 16.13
CA TYR A 25 -0.31 5.24 15.87
C TYR A 25 0.80 6.01 15.14
N LEU A 26 0.44 6.90 14.21
CA LEU A 26 1.40 7.71 13.43
C LEU A 26 1.96 8.90 14.22
N THR A 27 1.17 9.49 15.10
CA THR A 27 1.59 10.65 15.91
C THR A 27 2.29 10.24 17.20
N ARG A 28 2.59 8.95 17.45
CA ARG A 28 3.36 8.57 18.63
C ARG A 28 4.82 8.95 18.34
N PRO A 29 5.37 10.01 18.93
CA PRO A 29 6.80 10.21 18.85
C PRO A 29 7.42 8.99 19.53
N ARG A 30 8.57 8.53 19.06
CA ARG A 30 9.35 7.46 19.71
C ARG A 30 9.88 7.86 21.10
N THR A 31 9.38 8.94 21.67
CA THR A 31 9.76 9.61 22.90
C THR A 31 8.52 10.15 23.59
N ASP A 32 8.39 9.82 24.86
CA ASP A 32 7.25 10.07 25.73
C ASP A 32 6.99 11.57 25.94
N ALA A 33 5.85 12.10 25.46
CA ALA A 33 5.22 13.31 25.99
C ALA A 33 3.78 13.48 25.43
N GLY A 34 2.80 13.70 26.31
CA GLY A 34 1.43 14.14 25.94
C GLY A 34 1.36 15.65 25.59
N PRO A 35 0.17 16.29 25.45
CA PRO A 35 -1.20 15.79 25.63
C PRO A 35 -2.12 15.94 24.38
N THR A 36 -2.95 14.92 24.15
CA THR A 36 -4.32 14.84 23.58
C THR A 36 -4.93 15.81 22.53
N ASP A 37 -4.35 16.95 22.12
CA ASP A 37 -4.98 17.88 21.14
C ASP A 37 -4.55 17.65 19.67
N ALA A 38 -3.52 16.84 19.44
CA ALA A 38 -3.07 16.44 18.10
C ALA A 38 -3.95 15.35 17.46
N ARG A 39 -4.79 14.68 18.26
CA ARG A 39 -5.48 13.42 17.88
C ARG A 39 -6.55 13.57 16.80
N GLY A 40 -7.09 14.78 16.59
CA GLY A 40 -8.17 15.05 15.61
C GLY A 40 -7.71 15.66 14.29
N ARG A 41 -6.56 16.34 14.25
CA ARG A 41 -6.13 17.14 13.09
C ARG A 41 -5.65 16.28 11.91
N ALA A 42 -5.06 15.14 12.24
CA ALA A 42 -4.50 14.21 11.30
C ALA A 42 -5.59 13.48 10.46
N LEU A 43 -6.81 13.31 11.02
CA LEU A 43 -7.93 12.65 10.33
C LEU A 43 -8.48 13.44 9.15
N TYR A 44 -8.36 14.77 9.21
CA TYR A 44 -8.95 15.69 8.24
C TYR A 44 -7.90 16.38 7.37
N GLY A 45 -6.67 15.85 7.31
CA GLY A 45 -5.57 16.47 6.55
C GLY A 45 -5.23 17.89 7.03
N SER A 46 -5.57 18.21 8.29
CA SER A 46 -5.27 19.51 8.91
C SER A 46 -3.90 19.54 9.57
N ASP A 47 -3.20 18.41 9.54
CA ASP A 47 -1.80 18.31 9.93
C ASP A 47 -0.92 18.23 8.67
N PRO A 48 -0.11 19.26 8.37
CA PRO A 48 0.77 19.26 7.21
C PRO A 48 1.85 18.17 7.27
N GLU A 49 2.20 17.65 8.45
CA GLU A 49 3.18 16.55 8.59
C GLU A 49 2.64 15.22 8.03
N CYS A 50 1.31 15.07 7.98
CA CYS A 50 0.70 13.92 7.33
C CYS A 50 1.00 13.88 5.83
N LEU A 51 1.37 14.99 5.19
CA LEU A 51 1.73 15.03 3.76
C LEU A 51 3.13 14.48 3.48
N THR A 52 3.97 14.35 4.51
CA THR A 52 5.36 13.88 4.42
C THR A 52 5.55 12.48 5.01
N ALA A 53 4.47 11.70 5.14
CA ALA A 53 4.52 10.35 5.69
C ALA A 53 5.51 9.47 4.92
N GLU A 54 6.28 8.67 5.65
CA GLU A 54 7.20 7.73 5.03
C GLU A 54 6.43 6.59 4.34
N PRO A 55 6.98 5.99 3.26
CA PRO A 55 6.36 4.86 2.55
C PRO A 55 5.88 3.73 3.45
N ARG A 56 6.69 3.40 4.47
CA ARG A 56 6.37 2.38 5.47
C ARG A 56 5.11 2.73 6.26
N ASP A 57 5.01 3.98 6.72
CA ASP A 57 3.87 4.47 7.48
C ASP A 57 2.61 4.49 6.62
N ILE A 58 2.73 4.91 5.36
CA ILE A 58 1.63 4.89 4.38
C ILE A 58 1.11 3.45 4.20
N ARG A 59 2.00 2.46 4.10
CA ARG A 59 1.61 1.03 4.06
C ARG A 59 0.89 0.62 5.33
N ASP A 60 1.43 0.94 6.50
CA ASP A 60 0.83 0.53 7.77
C ASP A 60 -0.56 1.17 7.98
N VAL A 61 -0.75 2.43 7.57
CA VAL A 61 -2.06 3.09 7.51
C VAL A 61 -3.01 2.37 6.55
N SER A 62 -2.53 1.97 5.37
CA SER A 62 -3.37 1.27 4.39
C SER A 62 -3.88 -0.07 4.90
N VAL A 63 -3.06 -0.82 5.65
CA VAL A 63 -3.44 -2.08 6.31
C VAL A 63 -4.52 -1.83 7.35
N LEU A 64 -4.36 -0.80 8.18
CA LEU A 64 -5.38 -0.43 9.17
C LEU A 64 -6.67 0.04 8.51
N ALA A 65 -6.57 0.86 7.46
CA ALA A 65 -7.72 1.37 6.74
C ALA A 65 -8.52 0.25 6.06
N ASP A 66 -7.86 -0.75 5.48
CA ASP A 66 -8.51 -1.93 4.91
C ASP A 66 -9.19 -2.76 6.01
N LYS A 67 -8.44 -3.10 7.07
CA LYS A 67 -8.94 -3.88 8.21
C LYS A 67 -10.20 -3.29 8.85
N TYR A 68 -10.28 -1.96 8.96
CA TYR A 68 -11.41 -1.28 9.58
C TYR A 68 -12.45 -0.74 8.58
N GLY A 69 -12.35 -1.07 7.29
CA GLY A 69 -13.32 -0.63 6.27
C GLY A 69 -13.31 0.88 6.01
N MET A 70 -12.19 1.56 6.28
CA MET A 70 -12.02 3.00 6.17
C MET A 70 -11.34 3.46 4.87
N VAL A 71 -11.00 2.54 3.95
CA VAL A 71 -10.30 2.82 2.68
C VAL A 71 -10.85 4.03 1.93
N GLN A 72 -12.18 4.17 1.81
CA GLN A 72 -12.78 5.28 1.06
C GLN A 72 -12.50 6.65 1.68
N ARG A 73 -12.34 6.74 3.01
CA ARG A 73 -12.04 8.01 3.70
C ARG A 73 -10.61 8.47 3.44
N PHE A 74 -9.69 7.54 3.23
CA PHE A 74 -8.27 7.82 3.01
C PHE A 74 -7.92 8.06 1.53
N ARG A 75 -8.84 7.81 0.59
CA ARG A 75 -8.56 7.95 -0.85
C ARG A 75 -7.97 9.31 -1.28
N PRO A 76 -8.49 10.47 -0.84
CA PRO A 76 -7.89 11.75 -1.18
C PRO A 76 -6.44 11.87 -0.70
N MET A 77 -6.15 11.36 0.50
CA MET A 77 -4.82 11.37 1.08
C MET A 77 -3.88 10.38 0.38
N ALA A 78 -4.37 9.18 0.07
CA ALA A 78 -3.65 8.17 -0.68
C ALA A 78 -3.21 8.69 -2.06
N ALA A 79 -4.05 9.47 -2.75
CA ALA A 79 -3.69 10.10 -4.02
C ALA A 79 -2.49 11.07 -3.89
N ILE A 80 -2.37 11.76 -2.76
CA ILE A 80 -1.24 12.66 -2.47
C ILE A 80 0.02 11.83 -2.16
N TRP A 81 -0.10 10.88 -1.24
CA TRP A 81 1.01 10.02 -0.82
C TRP A 81 1.61 9.21 -1.97
N LEU A 82 0.75 8.58 -2.76
CA LEU A 82 1.16 7.69 -3.86
C LEU A 82 1.52 8.46 -5.14
N GLY A 83 1.20 9.74 -5.22
CA GLY A 83 1.69 10.63 -6.27
C GLY A 83 3.19 10.94 -6.15
N TYR A 84 3.82 10.61 -5.01
CA TYR A 84 5.24 10.86 -4.78
C TYR A 84 6.13 9.84 -5.52
N PRO A 85 7.15 10.28 -6.27
CA PRO A 85 7.78 9.43 -7.24
C PRO A 85 9.03 8.75 -6.66
N ALA A 86 8.86 7.89 -5.66
CA ALA A 86 9.93 6.98 -5.22
C ALA A 86 10.48 6.13 -6.39
N ALA A 87 9.66 5.92 -7.43
CA ALA A 87 9.96 5.17 -8.63
C ALA A 87 10.68 5.96 -9.76
N THR A 88 10.91 7.28 -9.63
CA THR A 88 11.56 8.09 -10.70
C THR A 88 12.91 8.70 -10.32
N THR A 89 13.43 8.40 -9.13
CA THR A 89 14.76 8.86 -8.71
C THR A 89 15.87 8.03 -9.36
N SER A 90 17.08 8.61 -9.47
CA SER A 90 18.27 7.95 -10.04
C SER A 90 18.77 6.76 -9.23
N GLN A 91 18.39 6.68 -7.96
CA GLN A 91 18.60 5.54 -7.06
C GLN A 91 17.26 5.19 -6.42
N PRO A 92 16.47 4.31 -7.07
CA PRO A 92 15.15 4.03 -6.57
C PRO A 92 15.21 3.12 -5.34
N ASP A 93 14.53 3.55 -4.29
CA ASP A 93 14.34 2.74 -3.09
C ASP A 93 13.24 1.70 -3.36
N HIS A 94 13.67 0.46 -3.54
CA HIS A 94 12.80 -0.67 -3.85
C HIS A 94 11.94 -1.09 -2.66
N GLN A 95 12.37 -0.87 -1.42
CA GLN A 95 11.55 -1.14 -0.24
C GLN A 95 10.42 -0.11 -0.17
N ALA A 96 10.76 1.17 -0.31
CA ALA A 96 9.77 2.24 -0.37
C ALA A 96 8.76 2.02 -1.50
N ALA A 97 9.22 1.69 -2.71
CA ALA A 97 8.33 1.39 -3.83
C ALA A 97 7.42 0.18 -3.55
N TRP A 98 7.91 -0.84 -2.84
CA TRP A 98 7.10 -2.00 -2.47
C TRP A 98 6.02 -1.63 -1.45
N ASP A 99 6.38 -0.84 -0.44
CA ASP A 99 5.43 -0.38 0.58
C ASP A 99 4.32 0.47 -0.05
N LEU A 100 4.66 1.34 -1.00
CA LEU A 100 3.68 2.11 -1.78
C LEU A 100 2.84 1.24 -2.73
N LEU A 101 3.41 0.17 -3.30
CA LEU A 101 2.64 -0.77 -4.13
C LEU A 101 1.54 -1.47 -3.33
N VAL A 102 1.90 -1.96 -2.14
CA VAL A 102 0.96 -2.58 -1.20
C VAL A 102 -0.10 -1.57 -0.77
N ALA A 103 0.30 -0.33 -0.45
CA ALA A 103 -0.64 0.73 -0.10
C ALA A 103 -1.60 1.06 -1.24
N ALA A 104 -1.11 1.15 -2.48
CA ALA A 104 -1.94 1.41 -3.65
C ALA A 104 -2.98 0.29 -3.87
N TYR A 105 -2.60 -0.97 -3.63
CA TYR A 105 -3.52 -2.10 -3.66
C TYR A 105 -4.64 -1.95 -2.61
N LEU A 106 -4.26 -1.75 -1.34
CA LEU A 106 -5.21 -1.67 -0.22
C LEU A 106 -6.13 -0.44 -0.31
N PHE A 107 -5.60 0.71 -0.74
CA PHE A 107 -6.41 1.91 -0.98
C PHE A 107 -7.25 1.85 -2.26
N ARG A 108 -7.07 0.82 -3.09
CA ARG A 108 -7.71 0.65 -4.40
C ARG A 108 -7.44 1.81 -5.35
N MET A 109 -6.17 2.16 -5.50
CA MET A 109 -5.65 3.25 -6.33
C MET A 109 -5.12 2.66 -7.64
N GLU A 110 -5.99 2.52 -8.65
CA GLU A 110 -5.71 1.76 -9.87
C GLU A 110 -4.51 2.30 -10.67
N LYS A 111 -4.43 3.62 -10.83
CA LYS A 111 -3.39 4.28 -11.62
C LYS A 111 -2.03 4.16 -10.95
N GLU A 112 -1.99 4.44 -9.66
CA GLU A 112 -0.79 4.41 -8.84
C GLU A 112 -0.26 2.96 -8.73
N PHE A 113 -1.16 2.00 -8.53
CA PHE A 113 -0.81 0.58 -8.55
C PHE A 113 -0.18 0.15 -9.88
N PHE A 114 -0.75 0.60 -11.00
CA PHE A 114 -0.21 0.32 -12.34
C PHE A 114 1.19 0.93 -12.52
N GLU A 115 1.39 2.20 -12.18
CA GLU A 115 2.69 2.86 -12.36
C GLU A 115 3.78 2.31 -11.43
N ILE A 116 3.46 1.99 -10.18
CA ILE A 116 4.44 1.43 -9.23
C ILE A 116 4.79 -0.01 -9.61
N SER A 117 3.83 -0.83 -10.05
CA SER A 117 4.14 -2.20 -10.49
C SER A 117 4.97 -2.21 -11.78
N LYS A 118 4.70 -1.28 -12.71
CA LYS A 118 5.52 -1.06 -13.92
C LYS A 118 6.99 -0.81 -13.56
N PHE A 119 7.26 -0.03 -12.51
CA PHE A 119 8.62 0.19 -12.01
C PHE A 119 9.34 -1.12 -11.66
N PHE A 120 8.67 -2.07 -10.99
CA PHE A 120 9.27 -3.36 -10.67
C PHE A 120 9.47 -4.24 -11.90
N ILE A 121 8.52 -4.23 -12.83
CA ILE A 121 8.61 -4.96 -14.10
C ILE A 121 9.83 -4.50 -14.91
N ARG A 122 10.08 -3.19 -14.95
CA ARG A 122 11.18 -2.58 -15.71
C ARG A 122 12.55 -2.79 -15.09
N ASN A 123 12.73 -2.47 -13.80
CA ASN A 123 14.05 -2.45 -13.17
C ASN A 123 14.52 -3.82 -12.72
N GLY A 124 13.58 -4.74 -12.61
CA GLY A 124 13.87 -6.13 -12.46
C GLY A 124 14.48 -6.57 -11.13
N ALA A 125 14.24 -5.78 -10.09
CA ALA A 125 14.73 -6.04 -8.76
C ALA A 125 14.12 -7.31 -8.15
N PRO A 126 14.92 -8.11 -7.42
CA PRO A 126 14.40 -9.24 -6.67
C PRO A 126 13.50 -8.73 -5.53
N PHE A 127 12.28 -9.26 -5.44
CA PHE A 127 11.29 -8.81 -4.45
C PHE A 127 11.02 -9.80 -3.32
N LEU A 128 11.64 -10.98 -3.31
CA LEU A 128 11.35 -12.02 -2.32
C LEU A 128 11.43 -11.51 -0.87
N LYS A 129 12.47 -10.72 -0.57
CA LYS A 129 12.64 -10.12 0.77
C LYS A 129 11.51 -9.15 1.13
N TYR A 130 10.91 -8.47 0.16
CA TYR A 130 9.81 -7.53 0.36
C TYR A 130 8.47 -8.26 0.49
N ALA A 131 8.24 -9.27 -0.36
CA ALA A 131 7.07 -10.12 -0.33
C ALA A 131 6.89 -10.82 1.02
N LEU A 132 7.97 -11.41 1.55
CA LEU A 132 7.97 -12.07 2.87
C LEU A 132 7.89 -11.07 4.04
N GLY A 133 8.26 -9.81 3.84
CA GLY A 133 8.14 -8.75 4.83
C GLY A 133 6.78 -8.05 4.85
N THR A 134 5.87 -8.41 3.93
CA THR A 134 4.52 -7.83 3.84
C THR A 134 3.63 -8.41 4.94
N PRO A 135 2.86 -7.60 5.70
CA PRO A 135 2.02 -8.11 6.78
C PRO A 135 1.04 -9.21 6.37
N ASP A 136 0.55 -9.15 5.13
CA ASP A 136 -0.13 -10.25 4.44
C ASP A 136 0.88 -10.92 3.48
N GLU A 137 1.49 -12.01 3.92
CA GLU A 137 2.48 -12.77 3.13
C GLU A 137 1.86 -13.34 1.85
N HIS A 138 0.60 -13.76 1.88
CA HIS A 138 -0.07 -14.30 0.72
C HIS A 138 -0.24 -13.22 -0.35
N LEU A 139 -0.67 -12.01 0.04
CA LEU A 139 -0.71 -10.86 -0.85
C LEU A 139 0.68 -10.52 -1.40
N GLY A 140 1.71 -10.47 -0.53
CA GLY A 140 3.08 -10.17 -0.92
C GLY A 140 3.62 -11.14 -1.98
N LEU A 141 3.41 -12.45 -1.76
CA LEU A 141 3.79 -13.50 -2.72
C LEU A 141 2.98 -13.41 -4.01
N LYS A 142 1.67 -13.17 -3.92
CA LYS A 142 0.80 -13.00 -5.11
C LYS A 142 1.26 -11.83 -5.98
N LEU A 143 1.60 -10.69 -5.37
CA LEU A 143 2.17 -9.53 -6.06
C LEU A 143 3.50 -9.87 -6.74
N GLY A 144 4.40 -10.53 -6.00
CA GLY A 144 5.70 -10.94 -6.54
C GLY A 144 5.56 -11.86 -7.75
N MET A 145 4.71 -12.89 -7.67
CA MET A 145 4.44 -13.78 -8.78
C MET A 145 3.82 -13.06 -9.98
N ALA A 146 2.89 -12.13 -9.75
CA ALA A 146 2.29 -11.34 -10.82
C ALA A 146 3.33 -10.49 -11.56
N ILE A 147 4.22 -9.82 -10.82
CA ILE A 147 5.32 -9.03 -11.39
C ILE A 147 6.22 -9.92 -12.25
N GLU A 148 6.68 -11.07 -11.77
CA GLU A 148 7.54 -11.95 -12.58
C GLU A 148 6.82 -12.54 -13.78
N SER A 149 5.55 -12.92 -13.63
CA SER A 149 4.75 -13.46 -14.73
C SER A 149 4.69 -12.46 -15.89
N VAL A 150 4.44 -11.18 -15.58
CA VAL A 150 4.44 -10.11 -16.58
C VAL A 150 5.85 -9.82 -17.09
N ARG A 151 6.89 -9.82 -16.24
CA ARG A 151 8.29 -9.65 -16.69
C ARG A 151 8.70 -10.71 -17.71
N LEU A 152 8.39 -11.97 -17.44
CA LEU A 152 8.69 -13.09 -18.32
C LEU A 152 7.92 -12.99 -19.64
N ALA A 153 6.63 -12.68 -19.59
CA ALA A 153 5.81 -12.49 -20.80
C ALA A 153 6.22 -11.25 -21.61
N ASN A 154 6.75 -10.21 -20.95
CA ASN A 154 7.19 -8.97 -21.58
C ASN A 154 8.67 -8.99 -22.00
N PHE A 155 9.39 -10.09 -21.75
CA PHE A 155 10.83 -10.18 -21.98
C PHE A 155 11.23 -9.86 -23.42
N THR A 156 10.40 -10.22 -24.40
CA THR A 156 10.63 -9.98 -25.83
C THR A 156 9.99 -8.70 -26.35
N ASN A 157 8.88 -8.27 -25.75
CA ASN A 157 8.06 -7.19 -26.29
C ASN A 157 8.49 -5.82 -25.78
N HIS A 158 9.14 -5.76 -24.61
CA HIS A 158 9.64 -4.54 -23.98
C HIS A 158 8.58 -3.42 -23.87
N VAL A 159 7.32 -3.81 -23.66
CA VAL A 159 6.21 -2.87 -23.51
C VAL A 159 6.29 -2.23 -22.13
N ASP A 160 6.16 -0.91 -22.04
CA ASP A 160 6.14 -0.23 -20.75
C ASP A 160 4.78 -0.43 -20.05
N ILE A 161 4.67 -1.51 -19.26
CA ILE A 161 3.40 -1.98 -18.71
C ILE A 161 3.48 -2.31 -17.21
N GLY A 162 2.37 -2.06 -16.52
CA GLY A 162 2.14 -2.41 -15.13
C GLY A 162 1.02 -3.43 -14.95
N LEU A 163 0.73 -3.78 -13.70
CA LEU A 163 -0.39 -4.63 -13.33
C LEU A 163 -1.67 -3.79 -13.23
N TYR A 164 -2.74 -4.20 -13.91
CA TYR A 164 -4.06 -3.61 -13.71
C TYR A 164 -4.72 -4.17 -12.44
N LEU A 165 -5.07 -3.29 -11.50
CA LEU A 165 -5.59 -3.66 -10.18
C LEU A 165 -6.83 -4.58 -10.26
N GLY A 166 -7.78 -4.27 -11.14
CA GLY A 166 -9.02 -5.04 -11.28
C GLY A 166 -8.75 -6.49 -11.70
N CYS A 167 -7.94 -6.68 -12.74
CA CYS A 167 -7.55 -8.00 -13.22
C CYS A 167 -6.69 -8.75 -12.23
N PHE A 168 -5.72 -8.08 -11.59
CA PHE A 168 -4.90 -8.68 -10.54
C PHE A 168 -5.75 -9.23 -9.39
N SER A 169 -6.77 -8.47 -8.98
CA SER A 169 -7.64 -8.84 -7.86
C SER A 169 -8.48 -10.07 -8.16
N THR A 170 -8.92 -10.25 -9.41
CA THR A 170 -9.77 -11.38 -9.82
C THR A 170 -9.01 -12.55 -10.46
N ALA A 171 -7.72 -12.37 -10.78
CA ALA A 171 -6.90 -13.41 -11.40
C ALA A 171 -6.82 -14.67 -10.54
N GLN A 172 -7.11 -15.82 -11.17
CA GLN A 172 -7.04 -17.16 -10.57
C GLN A 172 -5.99 -18.04 -11.24
N GLU A 173 -5.83 -17.95 -12.57
CA GLU A 173 -4.94 -18.83 -13.34
C GLU A 173 -3.67 -18.13 -13.83
N ASN A 174 -3.79 -16.90 -14.33
CA ASN A 174 -2.67 -16.13 -14.85
C ASN A 174 -2.81 -14.63 -14.58
N PHE A 175 -1.68 -13.92 -14.56
CA PHE A 175 -1.61 -12.46 -14.31
C PHE A 175 -1.34 -11.63 -15.56
N VAL A 176 -1.19 -12.27 -16.71
CA VAL A 176 -0.72 -11.64 -17.95
C VAL A 176 -1.88 -11.27 -18.85
N GLU A 177 -2.86 -12.18 -18.96
CA GLU A 177 -4.02 -12.02 -19.81
C GLU A 177 -5.07 -11.13 -19.13
N ARG A 178 -5.75 -10.37 -19.96
CA ARG A 178 -6.93 -9.63 -19.54
C ARG A 178 -8.03 -10.56 -19.05
N GLN A 179 -8.52 -10.31 -17.84
CA GLN A 179 -9.60 -11.09 -17.26
C GLN A 179 -10.96 -10.78 -17.93
N PRO A 180 -11.89 -11.76 -17.97
CA PRO A 180 -13.23 -11.55 -18.53
C PRO A 180 -13.95 -10.35 -17.90
N GLY A 181 -14.50 -9.47 -18.72
CA GLY A 181 -15.21 -8.27 -18.27
C GLY A 181 -14.34 -7.03 -18.04
N CYS A 182 -13.01 -7.13 -18.15
CA CYS A 182 -12.14 -5.96 -18.09
C CYS A 182 -12.29 -5.08 -19.35
N ARG A 183 -12.52 -3.78 -19.14
CA ARG A 183 -12.70 -2.78 -20.21
C ARG A 183 -11.40 -2.16 -20.70
N PHE A 184 -10.29 -2.31 -19.98
CA PHE A 184 -9.02 -1.67 -20.28
C PHE A 184 -8.10 -2.58 -21.10
N THR A 185 -8.19 -2.50 -22.42
CA THR A 185 -7.38 -3.32 -23.33
C THR A 185 -5.92 -2.89 -23.39
N THR A 186 -5.62 -1.60 -23.19
CA THR A 186 -4.26 -1.05 -23.34
C THR A 186 -3.35 -1.27 -22.12
N TRP A 187 -3.88 -1.81 -21.03
CA TRP A 187 -3.14 -2.05 -19.77
C TRP A 187 -2.80 -3.54 -19.58
N HIS A 188 -2.91 -4.34 -20.64
CA HIS A 188 -2.57 -5.76 -20.67
C HIS A 188 -1.65 -6.04 -21.85
N LEU A 189 -0.82 -7.09 -21.74
CA LEU A 189 0.00 -7.54 -22.87
C LEU A 189 -0.84 -8.25 -23.93
N TRP A 190 -1.93 -8.93 -23.51
CA TRP A 190 -2.82 -9.74 -24.34
C TRP A 190 -4.29 -9.60 -23.92
#